data_AF-A0A417YZN4-F1
#
_entry.id   AF-A0A417YZN4-F1
#
_cell.length_a   1.000
_cell.length_b   1.000
_cell.length_c   1.000
_cell.angle_alpha   90.00
_cell.angle_beta   90.00
_cell.angle_gamma   90.00
#
_symmetry.space_group_name_H-M   'P 1'
#
loop_
_entity.id
_entity.type
_entity.pdbx_description
1 polymer ?
#
loop_
_entity_poly.entity_id
_entity_poly.type
_entity_poly.pdbx_seq_one_letter_code
_entity_poly.pdbx_strand_id
1 'polypeptide(L)' 'MNRFLFVFGLIFFVFCLIFFVMNFIGEYEGMALIWTLFGMLNACIAIGVSEILSVVKGKK' A
#
# COMPACT_ATOMS: atom_id res chain seq x y z
N MET A 1 11.58 10.17 7.83
CA MET A 1 11.68 8.86 7.14
C MET A 1 10.50 7.96 7.49
N ASN A 2 10.33 7.50 8.73
CA ASN A 2 9.26 6.57 9.10
C ASN A 2 7.85 7.14 8.85
N ARG A 3 7.57 8.38 9.31
CA ARG A 3 6.30 9.08 9.00
C ARG A 3 6.06 9.27 7.51
N PHE A 4 7.12 9.47 6.72
CA PHE A 4 7.00 9.63 5.27
C PHE A 4 6.63 8.31 4.60
N LEU A 5 7.33 7.21 4.95
CA LEU A 5 7.02 5.85 4.48
C LEU A 5 5.60 5.44 4.84
N PHE A 6 5.15 5.76 6.06
CA PHE A 6 3.79 5.49 6.50
C PHE A 6 2.74 6.24 5.67
N VAL A 7 2.89 7.56 5.54
CA VAL A 7 1.94 8.39 4.78
C VAL A 7 1.95 8.01 3.29
N PHE A 8 3.13 7.76 2.73
CA PHE A 8 3.28 7.27 1.36
C PHE A 8 2.56 5.94 1.17
N GLY A 9 2.83 4.95 2.02
CA GLY A 9 2.18 3.64 1.97
C GLY A 9 0.67 3.74 2.11
N LEU A 10 0.17 4.57 3.04
CA LEU A 10 -1.28 4.76 3.24
C LEU A 10 -1.96 5.35 1.99
N ILE A 11 -1.40 6.43 1.43
CA ILE A 11 -1.97 7.07 0.23
C ILE A 11 -1.95 6.10 -0.95
N PHE A 12 -0.84 5.40 -1.15
CA PHE A 12 -0.69 4.45 -2.25
C PHE A 12 -1.63 3.24 -2.08
N PHE A 13 -1.83 2.78 -0.85
CA PHE A 13 -2.78 1.72 -0.54
C PHE A 13 -4.21 2.13 -0.89
N VAL A 14 -4.65 3.31 -0.45
CA VAL A 14 -6.01 3.81 -0.76
C VAL A 14 -6.21 3.98 -2.25
N PHE A 15 -5.20 4.51 -2.96
CA PHE A 15 -5.25 4.61 -4.42
C PHE A 15 -5.41 3.24 -5.07
N CYS A 16 -4.55 2.25 -4.73
CA CYS A 16 -4.67 0.91 -5.27
C CYS A 16 -5.99 0.22 -4.87
N LEU A 17 -6.53 0.49 -3.67
CA LEU A 17 -7.80 -0.05 -3.22
C LEU A 17 -8.98 0.46 -4.06
N ILE A 18 -9.01 1.75 -4.38
CA ILE A 18 -10.04 2.33 -5.26
C ILE A 18 -10.01 1.66 -6.63
N PHE A 19 -8.82 1.54 -7.22
CA PHE A 19 -8.66 0.86 -8.50
C PHE A 19 -9.00 -0.62 -8.41
N PHE A 20 -8.65 -1.31 -7.32
CA PHE A 20 -9.01 -2.70 -7.10
C PHE A 20 -10.53 -2.89 -7.09
N VAL A 21 -11.27 -2.06 -6.35
CA VAL A 21 -12.73 -2.10 -6.30
C VAL A 21 -13.35 -1.80 -7.66
N MET A 22 -12.84 -0.79 -8.39
CA MET A 22 -13.28 -0.49 -9.76
C MET A 22 -13.04 -1.65 -10.72
N ASN A 23 -11.89 -2.31 -10.64
CA ASN A 23 -11.58 -3.46 -11.49
C ASN A 23 -12.41 -4.69 -11.11
N PHE A 24 -12.67 -4.89 -9.81
CA PHE A 24 -13.44 -6.02 -9.31
C PHE A 24 -14.93 -5.93 -9.68
N ILE A 25 -15.51 -4.73 -9.63
CA ILE A 25 -16.93 -4.49 -9.95
C ILE A 25 -17.14 -4.25 -11.45
N GLY A 26 -16.18 -3.60 -12.12
CA GLY A 26 -16.30 -3.17 -13.52
C GLY A 26 -15.90 -4.22 -14.57
N GLU A 27 -15.64 -5.46 -14.18
CA GLU A 27 -15.21 -6.56 -15.08
C GLU A 27 -13.99 -6.21 -15.97
N TYR A 28 -13.10 -5.34 -15.49
CA TYR A 28 -11.89 -4.97 -16.23
C TYR A 28 -10.91 -6.14 -16.32
N GLU A 29 -10.19 -6.25 -17.44
CA GLU A 29 -9.28 -7.36 -17.73
C GLU A 29 -8.31 -7.67 -16.57
N GLY A 30 -8.13 -8.97 -16.29
CA GLY A 30 -7.52 -9.48 -15.06
C GLY A 30 -6.09 -9.00 -14.75
N MET A 31 -5.35 -8.49 -15.74
CA MET A 31 -4.03 -7.91 -15.48
C MET A 31 -4.11 -6.69 -14.56
N ALA A 32 -5.06 -5.78 -14.75
CA ALA A 32 -5.17 -4.58 -13.92
C ALA A 32 -5.50 -4.93 -12.44
N LEU A 33 -6.31 -5.97 -12.22
CA LEU A 33 -6.59 -6.50 -10.89
C LEU A 33 -5.31 -7.05 -10.22
N ILE A 34 -4.48 -7.78 -10.95
CA ILE A 34 -3.19 -8.27 -10.44
C ILE A 34 -2.26 -7.11 -10.07
N TRP A 35 -2.16 -6.08 -10.91
CA TRP A 35 -1.34 -4.90 -10.65
C TRP A 35 -1.78 -4.15 -9.40
N THR A 36 -3.08 -3.93 -9.23
CA THR A 36 -3.62 -3.27 -8.03
C THR A 36 -3.37 -4.09 -6.77
N LEU A 37 -3.44 -5.42 -6.86
CA LEU A 37 -3.15 -6.33 -5.75
C LEU A 37 -1.68 -6.24 -5.31
N PHE A 38 -0.74 -6.31 -6.26
CA PHE A 38 0.68 -6.13 -5.95
C PHE A 38 1.02 -4.72 -5.46
N GLY A 39 0.34 -3.70 -5.98
CA GLY A 39 0.44 -2.32 -5.49
C GLY A 39 0.01 -2.19 -4.03
N MET A 40 -1.13 -2.76 -3.65
CA MET A 40 -1.58 -2.82 -2.25
C MET A 40 -0.59 -3.57 -1.36
N LEU A 41 -0.05 -4.70 -1.85
CA LEU A 41 0.92 -5.51 -1.11
C LEU A 41 2.23 -4.74 -0.84
N ASN A 42 2.72 -4.00 -1.85
CA ASN A 42 3.89 -3.13 -1.70
C ASN A 42 3.63 -2.00 -0.70
N ALA A 43 2.45 -1.38 -0.77
CA ALA A 43 2.04 -0.33 0.15
C ALA A 43 1.96 -0.85 1.60
N CYS A 44 1.44 -2.06 1.83
CA CYS A 44 1.46 -2.73 3.14
C CYS A 44 2.88 -2.96 3.65
N ILE A 45 3.82 -3.36 2.78
CA ILE A 45 5.24 -3.52 3.15
C ILE A 45 5.82 -2.16 3.57
N ALA A 46 5.55 -1.08 2.84
CA ALA A 46 6.03 0.26 3.19
C ALA A 46 5.51 0.71 4.57
N ILE A 47 4.24 0.44 4.87
CA ILE A 47 3.63 0.69 6.18
C ILE A 47 4.32 -0.15 7.27
N GLY A 48 4.42 -1.46 7.10
CA GLY A 48 5.04 -2.36 8.09
C GLY A 48 6.52 -2.03 8.35
N VAL A 49 7.29 -1.74 7.29
CA VAL A 49 8.69 -1.29 7.40
C VAL A 49 8.77 0.04 8.15
N SER A 50 7.81 0.95 7.97
CA SER A 50 7.79 2.21 8.71
C SER A 50 7.62 2.02 10.22
N GLU A 51 6.83 1.03 10.63
CA GLU A 51 6.64 0.65 12.03
C GLU A 51 7.90 0.00 12.59
N ILE A 52 8.47 -0.98 11.88
CA ILE A 52 9.73 -1.62 12.28
C ILE A 52 10.84 -0.59 12.45
N LEU A 53 11.00 0.34 11.49
CA LEU A 53 11.97 1.43 11.58
C LEU A 53 11.69 2.37 12.75
N SER A 54 10.45 2.51 13.22
CA SER A 54 10.11 3.34 14.38
C SER A 54 10.58 2.71 15.69
N VAL A 55 10.42 1.40 15.81
CA VAL A 55 10.89 0.61 16.95
C VAL A 55 12.42 0.52 16.95
N VAL A 56 13.02 0.18 15.80
CA VAL A 56 14.48 -0.04 15.69
C VAL A 56 15.28 1.25 15.85
N LYS A 57 14.78 2.41 15.39
CA LYS A 57 15.46 3.70 15.62
C LYS A 57 15.38 4.20 17.07
N GLY A 58 14.79 3.44 17.98
CA GLY A 58 14.82 3.77 19.41
C GLY A 58 14.07 5.05 19.76
N LYS A 59 13.05 5.42 18.97
CA LYS A 59 12.09 6.40 19.46
C LYS A 59 11.25 5.72 20.54
N LYS A 60 11.47 6.14 21.79
CA LYS A 60 10.47 6.09 22.86
C LYS A 60 9.08 6.44 22.33
#